data_AF-A0A3M3UVF4-F1
#
_entry.id   AF-A0A3M3UVF4-F1
#
_cell.length_a   1.000
_cell.length_b   1.000
_cell.length_c   1.000
_cell.angle_alpha   90.00
_cell.angle_beta   90.00
_cell.angle_gamma   90.00
#
_symmetry.space_group_name_H-M   'P 1'
#
loop_
_entity.id
_entity.type
_entity.pdbx_description
1 polymer ?
#
loop_
_entity_poly.entity_id
_entity_poly.type
_entity_poly.pdbx_seq_one_letter_code
_entity_poly.pdbx_strand_id
1 'polypeptide(L)'
;MSMEMMGKIRRMYFRDKLSLHQIAKRTGLSRNTIRKWIRPPETKQPVYQRRAAFNKLSPFHATLEQALKADSLRAKHNRRTAKALFEQIKGAVLAGGE
;
A
#
# COMPACT_ATOMS: atom_id res chain seq x y z
N MET A 1 -15.49 -19.41 -14.53
CA MET A 1 -16.47 -19.93 -13.54
C MET A 1 -17.38 -18.77 -13.17
N SER A 2 -18.71 -18.95 -13.27
CA SER A 2 -19.69 -17.88 -13.05
C SER A 2 -19.89 -17.56 -11.56
N MET A 3 -20.34 -16.34 -11.27
CA MET A 3 -20.72 -15.89 -9.91
C MET A 3 -21.79 -16.80 -9.27
N GLU A 4 -22.65 -17.41 -10.10
CA GLU A 4 -23.68 -18.36 -9.68
C GLU A 4 -23.10 -19.64 -9.06
N MET A 5 -22.00 -20.16 -9.63
CA MET A 5 -21.32 -21.35 -9.12
C MET A 5 -20.73 -21.10 -7.73
N MET A 6 -20.21 -19.88 -7.49
CA MET A 6 -19.69 -19.47 -6.20
C MET A 6 -20.79 -19.38 -5.14
N GLY A 7 -21.96 -18.84 -5.51
CA GLY A 7 -23.14 -18.83 -4.66
C GLY A 7 -23.65 -20.23 -4.30
N LYS A 8 -23.60 -21.17 -5.26
CA LYS A 8 -24.00 -22.57 -5.03
C LYS A 8 -23.06 -23.29 -4.04
N ILE A 9 -21.75 -23.13 -4.20
CA ILE A 9 -20.73 -23.69 -3.29
C ILE A 9 -20.88 -23.12 -1.88
N ARG A 10 -21.09 -21.81 -1.76
CA ARG A 10 -21.35 -21.17 -0.46
C ARG A 10 -22.60 -21.72 0.21
N ARG A 11 -23.71 -21.91 -0.52
CA ARG A 11 -24.93 -22.52 0.03
C ARG A 11 -24.69 -23.96 0.50
N MET A 12 -23.99 -24.78 -0.29
CA MET A 12 -23.64 -26.14 0.10
C MET A 12 -22.84 -26.21 1.41
N TYR A 13 -21.94 -25.24 1.65
CA TYR A 13 -21.14 -25.20 2.87
C TYR A 13 -21.88 -24.59 4.06
N PHE A 14 -22.50 -23.42 3.89
CA PHE A 14 -23.10 -22.67 4.99
C PHE A 14 -24.50 -23.17 5.37
N ARG A 15 -25.33 -23.57 4.40
CA ARG A 15 -26.70 -24.02 4.62
C ARG A 15 -26.78 -25.53 4.79
N ASP A 16 -26.20 -26.26 3.83
CA ASP A 16 -26.31 -27.72 3.81
C ASP A 16 -25.24 -28.40 4.68
N LYS A 17 -24.34 -27.62 5.31
CA LYS A 17 -23.25 -28.05 6.21
C LYS A 17 -22.36 -29.17 5.65
N LEU A 18 -22.23 -29.24 4.33
CA LEU A 18 -21.43 -30.26 3.65
C LEU A 18 -19.94 -30.01 3.86
N SER A 19 -19.17 -31.10 3.99
CA SER A 19 -17.72 -30.99 4.11
C SER A 19 -17.10 -30.53 2.78
N LEU A 20 -15.94 -29.87 2.87
CA LEU A 20 -15.18 -29.44 1.68
C LEU A 20 -14.93 -30.60 0.69
N HIS A 21 -14.80 -31.82 1.21
CA HIS A 21 -14.58 -33.01 0.39
C HIS A 21 -15.84 -33.44 -0.38
N GLN A 22 -17.00 -33.40 0.26
CA GLN A 22 -18.28 -33.69 -0.39
C GLN A 22 -18.60 -32.66 -1.49
N ILE A 23 -18.27 -31.39 -1.25
CA ILE A 23 -18.44 -30.33 -2.26
C ILE A 23 -17.49 -30.56 -3.43
N ALA A 24 -16.23 -30.92 -3.19
CA ALA A 24 -15.27 -31.24 -4.25
C ALA A 24 -15.75 -32.41 -5.13
N LYS A 25 -16.25 -33.49 -4.52
CA LYS A 25 -16.80 -34.64 -5.25
C LYS A 25 -18.01 -34.30 -6.11
N ARG A 26 -18.86 -33.37 -5.66
CA ARG A 26 -20.08 -32.94 -6.39
C ARG A 26 -19.82 -31.89 -7.46
N THR A 27 -18.80 -31.05 -7.29
CA THR A 27 -18.53 -29.92 -8.18
C THR A 27 -17.35 -30.16 -9.12
N GLY A 28 -16.56 -31.22 -8.91
CA GLY A 28 -15.34 -31.49 -9.65
C GLY A 28 -14.22 -30.47 -9.40
N LEU A 29 -14.41 -29.55 -8.46
CA LEU A 29 -13.44 -28.50 -8.15
C LEU A 29 -12.43 -28.95 -7.11
N SER A 30 -11.21 -28.44 -7.24
CA SER A 30 -10.17 -28.67 -6.23
C SER A 30 -10.62 -28.13 -4.86
N ARG A 31 -10.23 -28.86 -3.81
CA ARG A 31 -10.47 -28.44 -2.42
C ARG A 31 -9.90 -27.05 -2.13
N ASN A 32 -8.79 -26.67 -2.77
CA ASN A 32 -8.16 -25.37 -2.61
C ASN A 32 -9.04 -24.22 -3.15
N THR A 33 -9.67 -24.43 -4.30
CA THR A 33 -10.61 -23.47 -4.89
C THR A 33 -11.83 -23.27 -4.00
N ILE A 34 -12.43 -24.37 -3.53
CA ILE A 34 -13.59 -24.34 -2.64
C ILE A 34 -13.25 -23.64 -1.31
N ARG A 35 -12.09 -23.94 -0.72
CA ARG A 35 -11.60 -23.30 0.51
C ARG A 35 -11.41 -21.79 0.33
N LYS A 36 -10.85 -21.33 -0.78
CA LYS A 36 -10.69 -19.90 -1.09
C LYS A 36 -12.03 -19.17 -1.17
N TRP A 37 -13.09 -19.84 -1.63
CA TRP A 37 -14.40 -19.23 -1.90
C TRP A 37 -15.34 -19.22 -0.69
N ILE A 38 -15.16 -20.20 0.21
CA ILE A 38 -15.87 -20.27 1.49
C ILE A 38 -15.27 -19.31 2.50
N ARG A 39 -13.95 -19.12 2.48
CA ARG A 39 -13.29 -18.16 3.36
C ARG A 39 -13.94 -16.79 3.12
N PRO A 40 -14.45 -16.11 4.16
CA PRO A 40 -14.86 -14.72 4.00
C PRO A 40 -13.68 -13.99 3.36
N PRO A 41 -13.90 -13.19 2.30
CA PRO A 41 -12.84 -12.31 1.84
C PRO A 41 -12.44 -11.54 3.10
N GLU A 42 -11.19 -11.66 3.50
CA GLU A 42 -10.66 -10.75 4.50
C GLU A 42 -10.74 -9.40 3.79
N THR A 43 -11.82 -8.67 4.06
CA THR A 43 -12.10 -7.35 3.51
C THR A 43 -11.13 -6.34 4.13
N LYS A 44 -9.86 -6.71 4.26
CA LYS A 44 -8.79 -5.74 4.36
C LYS A 44 -8.77 -5.08 3.00
N GLN A 45 -9.32 -3.87 2.96
CA GLN A 45 -9.08 -2.95 1.86
C GLN A 45 -7.59 -3.03 1.51
N PRO A 46 -7.21 -3.14 0.23
CA PRO A 46 -5.81 -3.09 -0.15
C PRO A 46 -5.25 -1.73 0.30
N VAL A 47 -4.66 -1.70 1.50
CA VAL A 47 -3.94 -0.54 1.98
C VAL A 47 -2.64 -0.51 1.21
N TYR A 48 -2.49 0.49 0.36
CA TYR A 48 -1.26 0.70 -0.38
C TYR A 48 -0.11 0.89 0.60
N GLN A 49 0.74 -0.14 0.75
CA GLN A 49 1.95 -0.08 1.55
C GLN A 49 3.15 0.03 0.62
N ARG A 50 3.57 1.26 0.32
CA ARG A 50 4.88 1.50 -0.30
C ARG A 50 5.93 1.32 0.79
N ARG A 51 6.74 0.26 0.67
CA ARG A 51 7.97 0.15 1.47
C ARG A 51 8.86 1.35 1.12
N ALA A 52 9.41 2.01 2.13
CA ALA A 52 10.39 3.06 1.91
C ALA A 52 11.58 2.47 1.15
N ALA A 53 11.64 2.74 -0.16
CA ALA A 53 12.76 2.39 -1.00
C ALA A 53 13.85 3.46 -0.85
N PHE A 54 15.10 3.08 -1.12
CA PHE A 54 16.20 4.03 -1.23
C PHE A 54 15.83 5.14 -2.22
N ASN A 55 15.79 6.38 -1.76
CA ASN A 55 15.52 7.54 -2.59
C ASN A 55 16.79 8.38 -2.64
N LYS A 56 17.12 8.96 -3.80
CA LYS A 56 18.25 9.90 -3.94
C LYS A 56 18.14 11.12 -3.03
N LEU A 57 16.93 11.38 -2.52
CA LEU A 57 16.61 12.44 -1.56
C LEU A 57 16.75 12.00 -0.09
N SER A 58 16.98 10.72 0.19
CA SER A 58 17.13 10.21 1.56
C SER A 58 18.22 10.94 2.36
N PRO A 59 19.42 11.26 1.80
CA PRO A 59 20.44 12.02 2.53
C PRO A 59 20.02 13.47 2.82
N PHE A 60 19.17 14.06 1.98
CA PHE A 60 18.74 15.45 2.10
C PHE A 60 17.47 15.63 2.94
N HIS A 61 16.85 14.54 3.38
CA HIS A 61 15.56 14.57 4.07
C HIS A 61 15.60 15.41 5.35
N ALA A 62 16.61 15.19 6.21
CA ALA A 62 16.75 15.93 7.46
C ALA A 62 16.95 17.44 7.22
N THR A 63 17.80 17.80 6.26
CA THR A 63 18.07 19.19 5.88
C THR A 63 16.82 19.88 5.31
N LEU A 64 16.07 19.18 4.45
CA LEU A 64 14.81 19.68 3.89
C LEU A 64 13.76 19.90 4.98
N GLU A 65 13.62 18.94 5.90
CA GLU A 65 12.65 19.04 6.99
C GLU A 65 12.97 20.21 7.94
N GLN A 66 14.24 20.40 8.28
CA GLN A 66 14.67 21.52 9.12
C GLN A 66 14.46 22.87 8.43
N ALA A 67 14.79 22.97 7.14
CA ALA A 67 14.58 24.21 6.37
C ALA A 67 13.08 24.55 6.23
N LEU A 68 12.24 23.56 5.95
CA LEU A 68 10.78 23.75 5.87
C LEU A 68 10.17 24.14 7.21
N LYS A 69 10.65 23.57 8.33
CA LYS A 69 10.26 23.99 9.69
C LYS A 69 10.71 25.42 9.98
N ALA A 70 11.91 25.81 9.60
CA ALA A 70 12.39 27.18 9.77
C ALA A 70 11.59 28.18 8.93
N ASP A 71 11.20 27.81 7.71
CA ASP A 71 10.40 28.65 6.81
C ASP A 71 8.94 28.75 7.24
N SER A 72 8.36 27.72 7.87
CA SER A 72 6.98 27.79 8.37
C SER A 72 6.82 28.80 9.51
N LEU A 73 7.86 28.97 10.33
CA LEU A 73 7.94 29.95 11.41
C LEU A 73 8.15 31.39 10.92
N ARG A 74 8.49 31.60 9.65
CA ARG A 74 8.66 32.95 9.08
C ARG A 74 7.34 33.55 8.64
N ALA A 75 7.24 34.88 8.74
CA ALA A 75 6.14 35.64 8.16
C ALA A 75 6.02 35.37 6.65
N LYS A 76 4.79 35.33 6.12
CA LYS A 76 4.48 34.87 4.75
C LYS A 76 5.35 35.51 3.65
N HIS A 77 5.75 36.78 3.83
CA HIS A 77 6.59 37.52 2.88
C HIS A 77 8.09 37.17 2.96
N ASN A 78 8.55 36.60 4.08
CA ASN A 78 9.93 36.19 4.32
C ASN A 78 10.16 34.69 4.17
N ARG A 79 9.11 33.91 3.82
CA ARG A 79 9.22 32.48 3.55
C ARG A 79 9.99 32.28 2.26
N ARG A 80 11.04 31.46 2.29
CA ARG A 80 11.77 31.12 1.07
C ARG A 80 10.89 30.27 0.17
N THR A 81 11.05 30.43 -1.14
CA THR A 81 10.38 29.56 -2.11
C THR A 81 11.12 28.24 -2.22
N ALA A 82 10.42 27.18 -2.62
CA ALA A 82 11.04 25.87 -2.84
C ALA A 82 12.22 25.93 -3.85
N LYS A 83 12.17 26.85 -4.84
CA LYS A 83 13.27 27.09 -5.78
C LYS A 83 14.50 27.68 -5.10
N ALA A 84 14.31 28.66 -4.20
CA ALA A 84 15.43 29.26 -3.46
C ALA A 84 16.09 28.24 -2.52
N LEU A 85 15.29 27.38 -1.88
CA LEU A 85 15.80 26.29 -1.05
C LEU A 85 16.56 25.23 -1.89
N PHE A 86 16.06 24.91 -3.08
CA PHE A 86 16.72 24.00 -4.01
C PHE A 86 18.10 24.51 -4.46
N GLU A 87 18.20 25.77 -4.88
CA GLU A 87 19.49 26.36 -5.28
C GLU A 87 20.48 26.42 -4.11
N GLN A 88 20.00 26.69 -2.89
CA GLN A 88 20.84 26.64 -1.69
C GLN A 88 21.39 25.22 -1.41
N ILE A 89 20.54 24.21 -1.47
CA ILE A 89 20.96 22.81 -1.24
C ILE A 89 21.88 22.33 -2.36
N LYS A 90 21.58 22.69 -3.61
CA LYS A 90 22.44 22.40 -4.77
C LYS A 90 23.82 23.05 -4.63
N GLY A 91 23.88 24.30 -4.17
CA GLY A 91 25.14 24.99 -3.87
C GLY A 91 25.92 24.33 -2.73
N ALA A 92 25.23 23.92 -1.65
CA ALA A 92 25.86 23.23 -0.53
C ALA A 92 26.43 21.85 -0.93
N VAL A 93 25.74 21.11 -1.78
CA VAL A 93 26.20 19.81 -2.30
C VAL A 93 27.41 19.96 -3.22
N LEU A 94 27.42 21.01 -4.06
CA LEU A 94 28.55 21.28 -4.95
C LEU A 94 29.79 21.80 -4.19
N ALA A 95 29.57 22.53 -3.08
CA ALA A 95 30.63 23.06 -2.23
C ALA A 95 31.17 22.05 -1.19
N GLY A 96 30.39 21.03 -0.83
CA GLY A 96 30.72 20.02 0.18
C GLY A 96 31.05 18.64 -0.40
N GLY A 97 31.61 18.58 -1.61
CA GLY A 97 32.05 17.34 -2.22
C GLY A 97 33.32 16.79 -1.57
N GLU A 98 33.15 16.00 -0.51
CA GLU A 98 34.11 15.00 -0.01
C GLU A 98 33.51 13.60 -0.16
#